data_AF-A0A3L7U9P5-F1
#
_entry.id   AF-A0A3L7U9P5-F1
#
_cell.length_a   1.000
_cell.length_b   1.000
_cell.length_c   1.000
_cell.angle_alpha   90.00
_cell.angle_beta   90.00
_cell.angle_gamma   90.00
#
_symmetry.space_group_name_H-M   'P 1'
#
loop_
_entity.id
_entity.type
_entity.pdbx_description
1 polymer ?
#
loop_
_entity_poly.entity_id
_entity_poly.type
_entity_poly.pdbx_seq_one_letter_code
_entity_poly.pdbx_strand_id
1 'polypeptide(L)' 'SGGTLYLTSPLAEGTHVLLTGRFGDKPVEPVAWTFTRKDGGRSFYTSLGHKSDFAQPEFARLLRNSLLWAAGLNVPNEVD' A
#
# COMPACT_ATOMS: atom_id res chain seq x y z
N SER A 1 -8.70 13.18 -2.68
CA SER A 1 -9.50 12.01 -2.26
C SER A 1 -10.37 12.40 -1.05
N GLY A 2 -11.53 11.76 -0.86
CA GLY A 2 -12.51 12.10 0.19
C GLY A 2 -12.79 10.99 1.20
N GLY A 3 -11.91 9.98 1.30
CA GLY A 3 -12.10 8.82 2.20
C GLY A 3 -11.62 9.07 3.63
N THR A 4 -12.09 8.24 4.57
CA THR A 4 -11.59 8.19 5.95
C THR A 4 -10.31 7.37 6.03
N LEU A 5 -9.29 7.88 6.73
CA LEU A 5 -8.04 7.16 6.97
C LEU A 5 -8.27 5.99 7.93
N TYR A 6 -8.05 4.76 7.46
CA TYR A 6 -8.02 3.57 8.32
C TYR A 6 -6.69 3.54 9.10
N LEU A 7 -6.78 3.43 10.43
CA LEU A 7 -5.63 3.39 11.32
C LEU A 7 -5.05 1.98 11.31
N THR A 8 -3.79 1.82 10.91
CA THR A 8 -3.13 0.50 10.82
C THR A 8 -1.95 0.35 11.76
N SER A 9 -1.59 1.43 12.47
CA SER A 9 -0.62 1.37 13.55
C SER A 9 -1.23 0.72 14.80
N PRO A 10 -0.45 -0.06 15.57
CA PRO A 10 0.92 -0.49 15.30
C PRO A 10 0.98 -1.64 14.28
N LEU A 11 2.02 -1.65 13.45
CA LEU A 11 2.29 -2.74 12.50
C LEU A 11 3.09 -3.86 13.17
N ALA A 12 2.88 -5.09 12.71
CA ALA A 12 3.66 -6.25 13.14
C ALA A 12 5.15 -6.08 12.78
N GLU A 13 6.04 -6.61 13.61
CA GLU A 13 7.49 -6.64 13.34
C GLU A 13 7.78 -7.32 11.99
N GLY A 14 8.62 -6.69 11.16
CA GLY A 14 8.92 -7.16 9.80
C GLY A 14 7.98 -6.60 8.72
N THR A 15 7.02 -5.74 9.07
CA THR A 15 6.22 -5.00 8.08
C THR A 15 7.06 -3.89 7.45
N HIS A 16 7.02 -3.78 6.12
CA HIS A 16 7.70 -2.72 5.37
C HIS A 16 6.68 -1.70 4.87
N VAL A 17 6.77 -0.46 5.39
CA VAL A 17 5.90 0.65 5.01
C VAL A 17 6.33 1.19 3.65
N LEU A 18 5.36 1.33 2.74
CA LEU A 18 5.57 1.89 1.40
C LEU A 18 5.08 3.33 1.30
N LEU A 19 3.92 3.62 1.88
CA LEU A 19 3.32 4.95 1.89
C LEU A 19 2.76 5.27 3.27
N THR A 20 2.90 6.53 3.67
CA THR A 20 2.23 7.13 4.83
C THR A 20 1.26 8.21 4.37
N GLY A 21 0.22 8.45 5.17
CA GLY A 21 -0.81 9.44 4.90
C GLY A 21 -1.19 10.19 6.17
N ARG A 22 -1.74 11.38 6.00
CA ARG A 22 -2.24 12.23 7.09
C ARG A 22 -3.59 12.81 6.68
N PHE A 23 -4.54 12.81 7.62
CA PHE A 23 -5.84 13.42 7.42
C PHE A 23 -6.07 14.52 8.45
N GLY A 24 -6.02 15.79 8.01
CA GLY A 24 -6.09 16.96 8.89
C GLY A 24 -4.98 16.93 9.95
N ASP A 25 -5.36 17.16 11.20
CA ASP A 25 -4.45 17.17 12.35
C ASP A 25 -4.27 15.81 13.01
N LYS A 26 -4.80 14.74 12.42
CA LYS A 26 -4.60 13.37 12.93
C LYS A 26 -3.14 12.93 12.77
N PRO A 27 -2.67 11.98 13.60
CA PRO A 27 -1.37 11.37 13.42
C PRO A 27 -1.15 10.81 12.01
N VAL A 28 0.11 10.76 11.59
CA VAL A 28 0.51 10.11 10.35
C VAL A 28 0.31 8.60 10.51
N GLU A 29 -0.34 7.97 9.53
CA GLU A 29 -0.59 6.54 9.51
C GLU A 29 0.03 5.89 8.27
N PRO A 30 0.49 4.64 8.35
CA PRO A 30 0.77 3.82 7.18
C PRO A 30 -0.52 3.65 6.35
N VAL A 31 -0.44 3.97 5.06
CA VAL A 31 -1.55 3.82 4.11
C VAL A 31 -1.27 2.79 3.03
N ALA A 32 -0.02 2.34 2.89
CA ALA A 32 0.31 1.14 2.15
C ALA A 32 1.56 0.47 2.73
N TRP A 33 1.56 -0.86 2.80
CA TRP A 33 2.66 -1.63 3.36
C TRP A 33 2.68 -3.06 2.80
N THR A 34 3.81 -3.73 3.00
CA THR A 34 4.00 -5.15 2.69
C THR A 34 4.45 -5.94 3.90
N PHE A 35 4.12 -7.22 3.93
CA PHE A 35 4.57 -8.16 4.94
C PHE A 35 4.88 -9.51 4.32
N THR A 36 6.01 -10.11 4.70
CA THR A 36 6.35 -11.48 4.30
C THR A 36 6.30 -12.36 5.53
N ARG A 37 5.37 -13.32 5.53
CA ARG A 37 5.20 -14.32 6.57
C ARG A 37 6.40 -15.27 6.58
N LYS A 38 6.64 -15.92 7.72
CA LYS A 38 7.76 -16.86 7.90
C LYS A 38 7.75 -18.05 6.93
N ASP A 39 6.58 -18.42 6.42
CA ASP A 39 6.39 -19.48 5.41
C ASP A 39 6.47 -18.98 3.96
N GLY A 40 6.90 -17.72 3.74
CA GLY A 40 7.07 -17.12 2.42
C GLY A 40 5.81 -16.47 1.84
N GLY A 41 4.66 -16.55 2.54
CA GLY A 41 3.45 -15.88 2.10
C GLY A 41 3.60 -14.35 2.12
N ARG A 42 3.19 -13.67 1.06
CA ARG A 42 3.30 -12.21 0.90
C ARG A 42 1.95 -11.53 0.99
N SER A 43 1.91 -10.45 1.75
CA SER A 43 0.74 -9.58 1.90
C SER A 43 1.10 -8.17 1.47
N PHE A 44 0.23 -7.55 0.67
CA PHE A 44 0.20 -6.11 0.45
C PHE A 44 -1.12 -5.58 0.98
N TYR A 45 -1.08 -4.39 1.59
CA TYR A 45 -2.24 -3.68 2.07
C TYR A 45 -2.19 -2.23 1.61
N THR A 46 -3.36 -1.65 1.33
CA THR A 46 -3.53 -0.20 1.28
C THR A 46 -4.90 0.22 1.82
N SER A 47 -4.96 1.34 2.53
CA SER A 47 -6.20 1.98 2.98
C SER A 47 -6.79 2.96 1.97
N LEU A 48 -6.06 3.21 0.88
CA LEU A 48 -6.54 3.96 -0.29
C LEU A 48 -7.49 3.09 -1.12
N GLY A 49 -8.19 3.69 -2.08
CA GLY A 49 -9.15 2.97 -2.94
C GLY A 49 -10.52 3.63 -3.00
N HIS A 50 -10.61 4.92 -2.67
CA HIS A 50 -11.78 5.69 -3.08
C HIS A 50 -11.89 5.67 -4.60
N LYS A 51 -13.10 5.74 -5.17
CA LYS A 51 -13.32 5.67 -6.62
C LYS A 51 -12.44 6.66 -7.41
N SER A 52 -12.20 7.84 -6.85
CA SER A 52 -11.32 8.86 -7.44
C SER A 52 -9.85 8.46 -7.51
N ASP A 53 -9.38 7.60 -6.61
CA ASP A 53 -7.98 7.20 -6.53
C ASP A 53 -7.61 6.37 -7.77
N PHE A 54 -8.55 5.60 -8.32
CA PHE A 54 -8.37 4.84 -9.56
C PHE A 54 -8.22 5.71 -10.82
N ALA A 55 -8.55 7.00 -10.74
CA ALA A 55 -8.26 7.94 -11.82
C ALA A 55 -6.79 8.40 -11.81
N GLN A 56 -6.03 8.12 -10.75
CA GLN A 56 -4.61 8.42 -10.64
C GLN A 56 -3.78 7.26 -11.22
N PRO A 57 -2.99 7.47 -12.29
CA PRO A 57 -2.15 6.42 -12.88
C PRO A 57 -1.21 5.76 -11.88
N GLU A 58 -0.71 6.53 -10.90
CA GLU A 58 0.20 6.06 -9.86
C GLU A 58 -0.46 5.07 -8.93
N PHE A 59 -1.76 5.24 -8.63
CA PHE A 59 -2.49 4.29 -7.81
C PHE A 59 -2.75 2.98 -8.56
N ALA A 60 -3.09 3.06 -9.85
CA ALA A 60 -3.20 1.88 -10.69
C ALA A 60 -1.85 1.13 -10.80
N ARG A 61 -0.75 1.87 -10.94
CA ARG A 61 0.62 1.32 -10.94
C ARG A 61 0.97 0.66 -9.60
N LEU A 62 0.63 1.29 -8.47
CA LEU A 62 0.82 0.71 -7.14
C LEU A 62 0.09 -0.64 -7.04
N LEU A 63 -1.20 -0.69 -7.39
CA LEU A 63 -1.99 -1.93 -7.33
C LEU A 63 -1.41 -3.02 -8.24
N ARG A 64 -1.06 -2.68 -9.49
CA ARG A 64 -0.47 -3.63 -10.44
C ARG A 64 0.84 -4.20 -9.90
N ASN A 65 1.74 -3.35 -9.42
CA ASN A 65 3.04 -3.77 -8.91
C ASN A 65 2.91 -4.62 -7.65
N SER A 66 1.98 -4.26 -6.75
CA SER A 66 1.68 -5.04 -5.55
C SER A 66 1.13 -6.43 -5.87
N LEU A 67 0.30 -6.57 -6.89
CA LEU A 67 -0.21 -7.88 -7.34
C LEU A 67 0.92 -8.75 -7.91
N LEU A 68 1.77 -8.20 -8.78
CA LEU A 68 2.94 -8.90 -9.32
C LEU A 68 3.89 -9.33 -8.20
N TRP A 69 4.19 -8.42 -7.28
CA TRP A 69 5.04 -8.69 -6.13
C TRP A 69 4.45 -9.81 -5.25
N ALA A 70 3.16 -9.73 -4.88
CA ALA A 70 2.52 -10.74 -4.05
C ALA A 70 2.52 -12.13 -4.71
N ALA A 71 2.31 -12.17 -6.03
CA ALA A 71 2.35 -13.39 -6.85
C ALA A 71 3.78 -13.91 -7.12
N GLY A 72 4.82 -13.10 -6.90
CA GLY A 72 6.23 -13.49 -7.12
C GLY A 72 6.66 -13.41 -8.55
N LEU A 73 5.98 -12.56 -9.29
CA LEU A 73 6.32 -12.23 -10.66
C LEU A 73 7.25 -11.02 -10.67
N ASN A 74 7.93 -10.83 -11.79
CA ASN A 74 8.81 -9.68 -11.99
C ASN A 74 8.01 -8.37 -11.94
N VAL A 75 8.43 -7.44 -11.09
CA VAL A 75 7.89 -6.08 -11.05
C VAL A 75 8.72 -5.22 -12.01
N PRO A 76 8.12 -4.59 -13.03
CA PRO A 76 8.86 -3.72 -13.94
C PRO A 76 9.47 -2.52 -13.23
N ASN A 77 10.68 -2.12 -13.64
CA ASN A 77 11.42 -0.97 -13.09
C ASN A 77 11.05 0.37 -13.76
N GLU A 78 9.91 0.46 -14.45
CA GLU A 78 9.55 1.64 -15.23
C GLU A 78 9.17 2.82 -14.31
N VAL A 79 9.90 3.91 -14.49
CA VAL A 79 9.65 5.22 -13.88
C VAL A 79 9.06 6.12 -14.97
N ASP A 80 7.83 5.82 -15.37
CA ASP A 80 7.02 6.77 -16.16
C ASP A 80 6.63 7.98 -15.30
#